data_AF-A0A920ERM6-F1
#
_entry.id   AF-A0A920ERM6-F1
#
_cell.length_a   1.000
_cell.length_b   1.000
_cell.length_c   1.000
_cell.angle_alpha   90.00
_cell.angle_beta   90.00
_cell.angle_gamma   90.00
#
_symmetry.space_group_name_H-M   'P 1'
#
loop_
_entity.id
_entity.type
_entity.pdbx_description
1 polymer ?
#
loop_
_entity_poly.entity_id
_entity_poly.type
_entity_poly.pdbx_seq_one_letter_code
_entity_poly.pdbx_strand_id
1 'polypeptide(L)'
;MVTDARTAMPTEQSILTLSQWISPSYPVGSFTYSHGLEALVNLQWLGNADSLSEWLFNILQHGAARTDALFLAAAYKCNSDEALIEINRKARALASSQERL
;
A
#
# COMPACT_ATOMS: atom_id res chain seq x y z
N MET A 1 -30.26 17.91 38.63
CA MET A 1 -30.46 17.07 37.42
C MET A 1 -29.40 17.49 36.42
N VAL A 2 -28.20 16.89 36.50
CA VAL A 2 -27.10 17.17 35.57
C VAL A 2 -27.25 16.17 34.44
N THR A 3 -27.55 16.67 33.25
CA THR A 3 -27.65 15.88 32.03
C THR A 3 -26.26 15.33 31.70
N ASP A 4 -26.19 14.02 31.63
CA ASP A 4 -25.03 13.22 31.22
C ASP A 4 -24.41 13.78 29.94
N ALA A 5 -23.22 14.36 30.09
CA ALA A 5 -22.41 14.81 28.97
C ALA A 5 -21.92 13.55 28.26
N ARG A 6 -22.65 13.16 27.21
CA ARG A 6 -22.25 12.14 26.22
C ARG A 6 -20.73 12.11 26.14
N THR A 7 -20.15 10.98 26.53
CA THR A 7 -18.72 10.69 26.45
C THR A 7 -18.20 11.09 25.07
N ALA A 8 -17.59 12.27 24.98
CA ALA A 8 -16.84 12.64 23.81
C ALA A 8 -15.66 11.66 23.77
N MET A 9 -15.68 10.73 22.82
CA MET A 9 -14.46 10.06 22.42
C MET A 9 -13.81 10.96 21.38
N PRO A 10 -12.85 11.82 21.73
CA PRO A 10 -12.04 12.46 20.70
C PRO A 10 -11.24 11.32 20.05
N THR A 11 -11.69 10.85 18.89
CA THR A 11 -10.84 10.01 18.07
C THR A 11 -9.62 10.84 17.73
N GLU A 12 -8.44 10.37 18.12
CA GLU A 12 -7.16 11.05 17.84
C GLU A 12 -7.07 11.40 16.35
N GLN A 13 -6.68 12.64 16.04
CA GLN A 13 -6.64 13.14 14.67
C GLN A 13 -5.75 12.25 13.76
N SER A 14 -4.68 11.69 14.32
CA SER A 14 -3.80 10.74 13.63
C SER A 14 -4.54 9.47 13.19
N ILE A 15 -5.45 8.95 14.01
CA ILE A 15 -6.27 7.78 13.67
C ILE A 15 -7.26 8.11 12.55
N LEU A 16 -7.85 9.31 12.58
CA LEU A 16 -8.74 9.77 11.50
C LEU A 16 -7.98 9.92 10.18
N THR A 17 -6.79 10.52 10.21
CA THR A 17 -5.93 10.65 9.04
C THR A 17 -5.52 9.30 8.47
N LEU A 18 -5.08 8.36 9.32
CA LEU A 18 -4.72 7.00 8.88
C LEU A 18 -5.92 6.27 8.27
N SER A 19 -7.10 6.36 8.90
CA SER A 19 -8.33 5.75 8.39
C SER A 19 -8.71 6.28 7.01
N GLN A 20 -8.51 7.58 6.78
CA GLN A 20 -8.73 8.18 5.48
C GLN A 20 -7.74 7.68 4.43
N TRP A 21 -6.46 7.56 4.77
CA TRP A 21 -5.40 7.13 3.85
C TRP A 21 -5.53 5.67 3.42
N ILE A 22 -5.92 4.77 4.32
CA ILE A 22 -6.07 3.34 4.02
C ILE A 22 -7.44 2.99 3.43
N SER A 23 -8.34 3.97 3.29
CA SER A 23 -9.65 3.76 2.71
C SER A 23 -9.54 3.34 1.24
N PRO A 24 -10.25 2.29 0.79
CA PRO A 24 -10.34 1.95 -0.63
C PRO A 24 -10.90 3.08 -1.51
N SER A 25 -11.61 4.04 -0.91
CA SER A 25 -12.14 5.22 -1.60
C SER A 25 -11.14 6.37 -1.71
N TYR A 26 -9.91 6.24 -1.19
CA TYR A 26 -8.89 7.28 -1.31
C TYR A 26 -8.49 7.46 -2.78
N PRO A 27 -8.49 8.69 -3.33
CA PRO A 27 -8.49 8.93 -4.78
C PRO A 27 -7.09 8.89 -5.41
N VAL A 28 -6.34 7.82 -5.13
CA VAL A 28 -5.00 7.55 -5.69
C VAL A 28 -4.98 6.36 -6.66
N GLY A 29 -6.11 5.68 -6.80
CA GLY A 29 -6.23 4.43 -7.54
C GLY A 29 -5.84 3.21 -6.68
N SER A 30 -6.46 2.05 -6.95
CA SER A 30 -6.32 0.84 -6.11
C SER A 30 -5.79 -0.39 -6.87
N PHE A 31 -5.27 -0.19 -8.09
CA PHE A 31 -4.95 -1.29 -9.02
C PHE A 31 -3.45 -1.58 -9.17
N THR A 32 -2.55 -0.91 -8.43
CA THR A 32 -1.09 -1.04 -8.58
C THR A 32 -0.58 -2.49 -8.46
N TYR A 33 -1.29 -3.33 -7.70
CA TYR A 33 -0.96 -4.75 -7.49
C TYR A 33 -1.86 -5.75 -8.23
N SER A 34 -2.80 -5.30 -9.08
CA SER A 34 -3.66 -6.21 -9.86
C SER A 34 -2.98 -6.79 -11.11
N HIS A 35 -1.71 -6.44 -11.34
CA HIS A 35 -0.96 -6.85 -12.52
C HIS A 35 -0.97 -8.37 -12.69
N GLY A 36 -1.33 -8.81 -13.89
CA GLY A 36 -1.37 -10.23 -14.24
C GLY A 36 -2.47 -11.05 -13.57
N LEU A 37 -3.25 -10.49 -12.64
CA LEU A 37 -4.30 -11.23 -11.93
C LEU A 37 -5.34 -11.82 -12.90
N GLU A 38 -5.81 -11.00 -13.85
CA GLU A 38 -6.75 -11.46 -14.90
C GLU A 38 -6.16 -12.57 -15.77
N ALA A 39 -4.89 -12.45 -16.15
CA ALA A 39 -4.21 -13.47 -16.95
C ALA A 39 -4.05 -14.78 -16.17
N LEU A 40 -3.70 -14.71 -14.88
CA LEU A 40 -3.55 -15.88 -14.02
C LEU A 40 -4.88 -16.60 -13.79
N VAL A 41 -5.98 -15.87 -13.68
CA VAL A 41 -7.34 -16.44 -13.63
C VAL A 41 -7.68 -17.10 -14.98
N ASN A 42 -7.43 -16.42 -16.10
CA ASN A 42 -7.69 -16.97 -17.44
C ASN A 42 -6.89 -18.25 -17.71
N LEU A 43 -5.65 -18.33 -17.24
CA LEU A 43 -4.78 -19.50 -17.33
C LEU A 43 -5.11 -20.60 -16.30
N GLN A 44 -6.13 -20.39 -15.45
CA GLN A 44 -6.55 -21.30 -14.38
C GLN A 44 -5.47 -21.53 -13.31
N TRP A 45 -4.50 -20.63 -13.17
CA TRP A 45 -3.50 -20.68 -12.10
C TRP A 45 -4.06 -20.15 -10.77
N LEU A 46 -5.07 -19.28 -10.84
CA LEU A 46 -5.82 -18.77 -9.70
C LEU A 46 -7.29 -19.20 -9.79
N GLY A 47 -7.55 -20.45 -9.45
CA GLY A 47 -8.89 -21.06 -9.56
C GLY A 47 -9.67 -21.11 -8.25
N ASN A 48 -9.04 -20.81 -7.11
CA ASN A 48 -9.66 -20.93 -5.79
C ASN A 48 -9.00 -20.01 -4.74
N ALA A 49 -9.57 -19.97 -3.54
CA ALA A 49 -9.07 -19.13 -2.45
C ALA A 49 -7.64 -19.48 -2.01
N ASP A 50 -7.26 -20.77 -2.02
CA ASP A 50 -5.94 -21.21 -1.57
C ASP A 50 -4.84 -20.72 -2.54
N SER A 51 -5.03 -20.93 -3.84
CA SER A 51 -4.13 -20.43 -4.88
C SER A 51 -4.01 -18.91 -4.87
N LEU A 52 -5.10 -18.19 -4.61
CA LEU A 52 -5.08 -16.73 -4.44
C LEU A 52 -4.29 -16.32 -3.19
N SER A 53 -4.47 -17.01 -2.06
CA SER A 53 -3.77 -16.73 -0.81
C SER A 53 -2.25 -16.92 -0.97
N GLU A 54 -1.83 -18.00 -1.62
CA GLU A 54 -0.42 -18.26 -1.95
C GLU A 54 0.16 -17.17 -2.86
N TRP A 55 -0.60 -16.75 -3.88
CA TRP A 55 -0.17 -15.66 -4.76
C TRP A 55 -0.04 -14.31 -4.04
N LEU A 56 -0.99 -13.97 -3.17
CA LEU A 56 -0.93 -12.78 -2.32
C LEU A 56 0.29 -12.83 -1.39
N PHE A 57 0.54 -13.98 -0.76
CA PHE A 57 1.73 -14.19 0.06
C PHE A 57 3.01 -13.94 -0.75
N ASN A 58 3.10 -14.49 -1.95
CA ASN A 58 4.26 -14.29 -2.82
C ASN A 58 4.46 -12.81 -3.18
N ILE A 59 3.40 -12.06 -3.47
CA ILE A 59 3.50 -10.62 -3.72
C ILE A 59 3.99 -9.85 -2.49
N LEU A 60 3.46 -10.18 -1.31
CA LEU A 60 3.80 -9.51 -0.06
C LEU A 60 5.23 -9.83 0.41
N GLN A 61 5.71 -11.05 0.17
CA GLN A 61 6.98 -11.53 0.70
C GLN A 61 8.13 -11.46 -0.31
N HIS A 62 7.84 -11.50 -1.60
CA HIS A 62 8.85 -11.61 -2.66
C HIS A 62 8.60 -10.65 -3.83
N GLY A 63 7.43 -10.04 -3.92
CA GLY A 63 7.02 -9.20 -5.05
C GLY A 63 7.10 -7.69 -4.80
N ALA A 64 6.37 -6.95 -5.65
CA ALA A 64 6.38 -5.49 -5.67
C ALA A 64 5.94 -4.87 -4.33
N ALA A 65 4.96 -5.45 -3.64
CA ALA A 65 4.48 -4.91 -2.36
C ALA A 65 5.58 -4.88 -1.28
N ARG A 66 6.45 -5.90 -1.24
CA ARG A 66 7.62 -5.89 -0.34
C ARG A 66 8.57 -4.74 -0.68
N THR A 67 8.87 -4.58 -1.96
CA THR A 67 9.79 -3.56 -2.45
C THR A 67 9.27 -2.16 -2.13
N ASP A 68 7.98 -1.91 -2.35
CA ASP A 68 7.34 -0.63 -2.03
C ASP A 68 7.39 -0.35 -0.52
N ALA A 69 7.15 -1.36 0.32
CA ALA A 69 7.27 -1.25 1.77
C ALA A 69 8.72 -0.94 2.22
N LEU A 70 9.73 -1.52 1.57
CA LEU A 70 11.14 -1.23 1.85
C LEU A 70 11.50 0.21 1.49
N PHE A 71 11.06 0.71 0.33
CA PHE A 71 11.28 2.11 -0.04
C PHE A 71 10.55 3.08 0.87
N LEU A 72 9.31 2.77 1.26
CA LEU A 72 8.55 3.58 2.23
C LEU A 72 9.26 3.64 3.58
N ALA A 73 9.74 2.50 4.09
CA ALA A 73 10.49 2.45 5.34
C ALA A 73 11.84 3.19 5.25
N ALA A 74 12.51 3.14 4.11
CA ALA A 74 13.74 3.88 3.86
C ALA A 74 13.49 5.39 3.83
N ALA A 75 12.47 5.82 3.08
CA ALA A 75 12.05 7.22 2.98
C ALA A 75 11.66 7.81 4.35
N TYR A 76 10.90 7.05 5.15
CA TYR A 76 10.51 7.46 6.50
C TYR A 76 11.70 7.66 7.44
N LYS A 77 12.80 6.92 7.24
CA LYS A 77 14.02 7.01 8.06
C LYS A 77 15.00 8.08 7.58
N CYS A 78 14.74 8.72 6.44
CA CYS A 78 15.59 9.81 5.95
C CYS A 78 15.57 10.99 6.92
N ASN A 79 16.72 11.65 7.04
CA ASN A 79 16.92 12.82 7.90
C ASN A 79 17.20 14.11 7.10
N SER A 80 17.16 14.03 5.78
CA SER A 80 17.31 15.17 4.87
C SER A 80 16.52 14.96 3.58
N ASP A 81 16.20 16.06 2.92
CA ASP A 81 15.49 16.06 1.64
C ASP A 81 16.35 15.44 0.52
N GLU A 82 17.67 15.64 0.54
CA GLU A 82 18.58 15.06 -0.44
C GLU A 82 18.58 13.52 -0.36
N ALA A 83 18.56 12.97 0.86
CA ALA A 83 18.47 11.54 1.07
C ALA A 83 17.12 11.00 0.56
N LEU A 84 16.02 11.73 0.81
CA LEU A 84 14.69 11.36 0.33
C LEU A 84 14.62 11.38 -1.21
N ILE A 85 15.18 12.40 -1.86
CA ILE A 85 15.26 12.52 -3.32
C ILE A 85 16.03 11.34 -3.92
N GLU A 86 17.12 10.93 -3.30
CA GLU A 86 17.92 9.79 -3.75
C GLU A 86 17.16 8.46 -3.60
N ILE A 87 16.42 8.26 -2.51
CA ILE A 87 15.53 7.10 -2.34
C ILE A 87 14.45 7.07 -3.42
N ASN A 88 13.80 8.20 -3.68
CA ASN A 88 12.80 8.31 -4.74
C ASN A 88 13.39 8.00 -6.13
N ARG A 89 14.60 8.50 -6.42
CA ARG A 89 15.30 8.20 -7.68
C ARG A 89 15.52 6.70 -7.85
N LYS A 90 15.95 6.00 -6.79
CA LYS A 90 16.13 4.53 -6.80
C LYS A 90 14.82 3.78 -6.99
N ALA A 91 13.75 4.19 -6.31
CA ALA A 91 12.43 3.59 -6.47
C ALA A 91 11.94 3.71 -7.92
N ARG A 92 12.06 4.89 -8.53
CA ARG A 92 11.69 5.12 -9.93
C ARG A 92 12.57 4.34 -10.91
N ALA A 93 13.86 4.21 -10.65
CA ALA A 93 14.76 3.41 -11.49
C ALA A 93 14.42 1.92 -11.49
N LEU A 94 13.75 1.42 -10.44
CA LEU A 94 13.31 0.03 -10.33
C LEU A 94 11.96 -0.22 -11.04
N ALA A 95 11.26 0.82 -11.48
CA ALA A 95 10.01 0.66 -12.21
C ALA A 95 10.23 -0.20 -13.45
N SER A 96 9.45 -1.28 -13.57
CA SER A 96 9.60 -2.27 -14.65
C SER A 96 9.25 -1.74 -16.04
N SER A 97 8.52 -0.63 -16.11
CA SER A 97 8.11 0.02 -17.36
C SER A 97 7.74 1.49 -17.13
N GLN A 98 7.62 2.26 -18.21
CA GLN A 98 7.27 3.67 -18.15
C GLN A 98 5.83 3.91 -17.68
N GLU A 99 4.91 2.97 -17.89
CA GLU A 99 3.51 3.09 -17.42
C GLU A 99 3.39 3.04 -15.89
N ARG A 100 4.48 2.77 -15.16
CA ARG A 100 4.52 2.73 -13.69
C ARG A 100 5.20 3.95 -13.05
N LEU A 101 5.53 4.98 -13.85
CA LEU A 101 6.17 6.24 -13.42
C LEU A 101 5.23 7.44 -13.56
#